data_AF-F0FZP6-F1
#
_entry.id   AF-F0FZP6-F1
#
_cell.length_a   1.000
_cell.length_b   1.000
_cell.length_c   1.000
_cell.angle_alpha   90.00
_cell.angle_beta   90.00
_cell.angle_gamma   90.00
#
_symmetry.space_group_name_H-M   'P 1'
#
loop_
_entity.id
_entity.type
_entity.pdbx_description
1 polymer ?
#
loop_
_entity_poly.entity_id
_entity_poly.type
_entity_poly.pdbx_seq_one_letter_code
_entity_poly.pdbx_strand_id
1 'polypeptide(L)'
;MKEDGARRRAFELLLAELYGGTPQLRYRHEMGTELADDVWERFGRVCFNCGAKLATPRDMHLDHTRPLALLWPLDGTATALCGSCNSEKRDRAPSDFYPPAKLAALAKIAGIPPADLAKTHPNEEALGLLLRRLDWFFGEFLLRDEMTKERDGKVAGELVIKALQKVLARSEQHQGVNLQAEYDRRRAQKR
;
A
#
# COMPACT_ATOMS: atom_id res chain seq x y z
N MET A 1 -14.72 -8.33 7.08
CA MET A 1 -14.10 -7.31 7.95
C MET A 1 -13.69 -6.15 7.06
N LYS A 2 -14.25 -4.95 7.29
CA LYS A 2 -13.93 -3.74 6.50
C LYS A 2 -12.49 -3.34 6.80
N GLU A 3 -11.71 -2.94 5.79
CA GLU A 3 -10.38 -2.38 6.02
C GLU A 3 -10.50 -1.20 7.00
N ASP A 4 -9.67 -1.19 8.05
CA ASP A 4 -9.66 -0.09 9.01
C ASP A 4 -9.10 1.16 8.31
N GLY A 5 -9.98 2.12 8.02
CA GLY A 5 -9.62 3.35 7.32
C GLY A 5 -8.55 4.18 8.06
N ALA A 6 -8.41 4.03 9.38
CA ALA A 6 -7.32 4.67 10.12
C ALA A 6 -5.97 4.04 9.80
N ARG A 7 -5.91 2.70 9.79
CA ARG A 7 -4.69 1.96 9.41
C ARG A 7 -4.26 2.25 7.98
N ARG A 8 -5.22 2.28 7.05
CA ARG A 8 -4.95 2.62 5.64
C ARG A 8 -4.29 3.99 5.51
N ARG A 9 -4.87 5.02 6.11
CA ARG A 9 -4.29 6.38 6.08
C ARG A 9 -2.91 6.44 6.72
N ALA A 10 -2.70 5.69 7.80
CA ALA A 10 -1.39 5.61 8.45
C ALA A 10 -0.32 5.00 7.54
N PHE A 11 -0.66 3.96 6.77
CA PHE A 11 0.25 3.36 5.79
C PHE A 11 0.49 4.29 4.59
N GLU A 12 -0.54 4.96 4.07
CA GLU A 12 -0.38 5.97 3.01
C GLU A 12 0.57 7.09 3.46
N LEU A 13 0.39 7.60 4.68
CA LEU A 13 1.25 8.63 5.25
C LEU A 13 2.68 8.10 5.48
N LEU A 14 2.83 6.89 6.03
CA LEU A 14 4.14 6.28 6.24
C LEU A 14 4.90 6.15 4.91
N LEU A 15 4.26 5.62 3.87
CA LEU A 15 4.89 5.44 2.56
C LEU A 15 5.24 6.80 1.95
N ALA A 16 4.37 7.80 2.05
CA ALA A 16 4.68 9.15 1.57
C ALA A 16 5.94 9.72 2.24
N GLU A 17 6.11 9.53 3.55
CA GLU A 17 7.29 9.99 4.29
C GLU A 17 8.55 9.19 3.97
N LEU A 18 8.42 7.87 3.80
CA LEU A 18 9.55 7.00 3.44
C LEU A 18 10.09 7.32 2.06
N TYR A 19 9.20 7.66 1.13
CA TYR A 19 9.52 7.97 -0.25
C TYR A 19 9.71 9.47 -0.56
N GLY A 20 9.53 10.35 0.43
CA GLY A 20 9.71 11.80 0.25
C GLY A 20 8.61 12.49 -0.55
N GLY A 21 7.39 11.94 -0.59
CA GLY A 21 6.23 12.54 -1.26
C GLY A 21 5.11 11.54 -1.47
N THR A 22 3.89 12.04 -1.71
CA THR A 22 2.76 11.16 -2.06
C THR A 22 3.04 10.46 -3.39
N PRO A 23 2.56 9.22 -3.60
CA PRO A 23 2.78 8.49 -4.85
C PRO A 23 2.37 9.29 -6.10
N GLN A 24 1.27 10.03 -6.03
CA GLN A 24 0.77 10.85 -7.14
C GLN A 24 1.68 12.06 -7.42
N LEU A 25 2.16 12.74 -6.37
CA LEU A 25 3.07 13.87 -6.54
C LEU A 25 4.42 13.42 -7.11
N ARG A 26 4.94 12.30 -6.60
CA ARG A 26 6.16 11.68 -7.12
C ARG A 26 5.99 11.29 -8.59
N TYR A 27 4.90 10.61 -8.92
CA TYR A 27 4.60 10.21 -10.29
C TYR A 27 4.56 11.42 -11.22
N ARG A 28 3.87 12.50 -10.83
CA ARG A 28 3.83 13.75 -11.61
C ARG A 28 5.21 14.36 -11.80
N HIS A 29 6.04 14.38 -10.76
CA HIS A 29 7.39 14.92 -10.85
C HIS A 29 8.30 14.08 -11.76
N GLU A 30 8.15 12.75 -11.73
CA GLU A 30 8.94 11.81 -12.52
C GLU A 30 8.49 11.75 -13.99
N MET A 31 7.18 11.77 -14.26
CA MET A 31 6.59 11.54 -15.59
C MET A 31 6.12 12.83 -16.30
N GLY A 32 5.90 13.92 -15.55
CA GLY A 32 5.32 15.16 -16.07
C GLY A 32 3.81 15.11 -16.33
N THR A 33 3.15 14.01 -15.97
CA THR A 33 1.73 13.70 -16.25
C THR A 33 0.99 13.26 -14.98
N GLU A 34 -0.35 13.22 -15.05
CA GLU A 34 -1.18 12.75 -13.93
C GLU A 34 -1.31 11.22 -13.95
N LEU A 35 -1.06 10.58 -12.80
CA LEU A 35 -1.19 9.13 -12.65
C LEU A 35 -2.56 8.60 -13.09
N ALA A 36 -3.64 9.33 -12.77
CA ALA A 36 -5.00 8.90 -13.11
C ALA A 36 -5.22 8.86 -14.62
N ASP A 37 -4.71 9.85 -15.35
CA ASP A 37 -4.90 9.95 -16.80
C ASP A 37 -4.09 8.86 -17.51
N ASP A 38 -2.82 8.68 -17.11
CA ASP A 38 -1.94 7.68 -17.70
C ASP A 38 -2.43 6.25 -17.45
N VAL A 39 -2.93 5.96 -16.24
CA VAL A 39 -3.53 4.66 -15.94
C VAL A 39 -4.81 4.45 -16.76
N TRP A 40 -5.67 5.45 -16.85
CA TRP A 40 -6.90 5.35 -17.62
C TRP A 40 -6.64 5.04 -19.11
N GLU A 41 -5.68 5.73 -19.72
CA GLU A 41 -5.27 5.50 -21.12
C GLU A 41 -4.58 4.14 -21.30
N ARG A 42 -3.67 3.78 -20.38
CA ARG A 42 -2.94 2.50 -20.43
C ARG A 42 -3.86 1.28 -20.40
N PHE A 43 -4.97 1.38 -19.69
CA PHE A 43 -5.99 0.32 -19.64
C PHE A 43 -7.06 0.45 -20.72
N GLY A 44 -6.86 1.32 -21.72
CA GLY A 44 -7.76 1.46 -22.85
C GLY A 44 -9.14 2.00 -22.47
N ARG A 45 -9.21 2.79 -21.39
CA ARG A 45 -10.44 3.45 -20.92
C ARG A 45 -11.56 2.46 -20.57
N VAL A 46 -11.18 1.27 -20.09
CA VAL A 46 -12.12 0.23 -19.63
C VAL A 46 -11.69 -0.30 -18.26
N CYS A 47 -12.65 -0.81 -17.50
CA CYS A 47 -12.38 -1.56 -16.29
C CYS A 47 -11.61 -2.82 -16.64
N PHE A 48 -10.43 -3.00 -16.06
CA PHE A 48 -9.60 -4.17 -16.31
C PHE A 48 -10.32 -5.49 -16.00
N ASN A 49 -11.16 -5.50 -14.95
CA ASN A 49 -11.83 -6.73 -14.55
C ASN A 49 -13.02 -7.07 -15.46
N CYS A 50 -13.99 -6.17 -15.63
CA CYS A 50 -15.24 -6.51 -16.31
C CYS A 50 -15.36 -5.95 -17.74
N GLY A 51 -14.39 -5.16 -18.21
CA GLY A 51 -14.42 -4.54 -19.54
C GLY A 51 -15.40 -3.37 -19.68
N ALA A 52 -16.10 -2.97 -18.59
CA ALA A 52 -17.00 -1.83 -18.63
C ALA A 52 -16.27 -0.55 -19.06
N LYS A 53 -16.88 0.22 -19.97
CA LYS A 53 -16.33 1.49 -20.44
C LYS A 53 -16.24 2.50 -19.30
N LEU A 54 -15.08 3.15 -19.19
CA LEU A 54 -14.81 4.26 -18.29
C LEU A 54 -14.68 5.50 -19.18
N ALA A 55 -15.77 6.26 -19.35
CA ALA A 55 -15.83 7.31 -20.36
C ALA A 55 -14.88 8.48 -20.06
N THR A 56 -14.58 8.68 -18.78
CA THR A 56 -13.62 9.67 -18.28
C THR A 56 -12.75 9.04 -17.18
N PRO A 57 -11.56 9.61 -16.89
CA PRO A 57 -10.75 9.21 -15.74
C PRO A 57 -11.51 9.23 -14.41
N ARG A 58 -12.55 10.08 -14.27
CA ARG A 58 -13.38 10.18 -13.06
C ARG A 58 -14.29 8.97 -12.85
N ASP A 59 -14.58 8.21 -13.90
CA ASP A 59 -15.37 6.98 -13.81
C ASP A 59 -14.53 5.80 -13.28
N MET A 60 -13.20 5.96 -13.32
CA MET A 60 -12.22 4.98 -12.86
C MET A 60 -11.97 5.13 -11.36
N HIS A 61 -11.82 4.00 -10.69
CA HIS A 61 -11.16 3.88 -9.41
C HIS A 61 -9.74 3.37 -9.63
N LEU A 62 -8.76 4.15 -9.19
CA LEU A 62 -7.37 3.71 -9.11
C LEU A 62 -7.25 2.66 -8.00
N ASP A 63 -6.92 1.44 -8.41
CA ASP A 63 -6.72 0.33 -7.49
C ASP A 63 -5.22 0.11 -7.20
N HIS A 64 -4.94 -0.21 -5.95
CA HIS A 64 -3.62 -0.70 -5.56
C HIS A 64 -3.49 -2.13 -6.11
N THR A 65 -2.78 -2.27 -7.22
CA THR A 65 -2.59 -3.56 -7.88
C THR A 65 -2.09 -4.59 -6.86
N ARG A 66 -0.99 -4.28 -6.17
CA ARG A 66 -0.54 -5.03 -5.00
C ARG A 66 -1.09 -4.37 -3.72
N PRO A 67 -1.45 -5.11 -2.65
CA PRO A 67 -2.20 -4.55 -1.52
C PRO A 67 -1.39 -3.52 -0.70
N LEU A 68 -2.02 -2.39 -0.35
CA LEU A 68 -1.45 -1.41 0.58
C LEU A 68 -1.16 -2.01 1.97
N ALA A 69 -1.96 -2.99 2.42
CA ALA A 69 -1.71 -3.73 3.66
C ALA A 69 -0.35 -4.46 3.68
N LEU A 70 0.32 -4.55 2.53
CA LEU A 70 1.66 -5.08 2.32
C LEU A 70 2.67 -4.01 1.85
N LEU A 71 2.36 -2.74 2.12
CA LEU A 71 3.21 -1.58 1.86
C LEU A 71 3.44 -1.28 0.37
N TRP A 72 2.58 -1.78 -0.51
CA TRP A 72 2.57 -1.40 -1.92
C TRP A 72 1.76 -0.11 -2.11
N PRO A 73 2.37 1.01 -2.53
CA PRO A 73 1.67 2.28 -2.72
C PRO A 73 0.79 2.29 -3.98
N LEU A 74 -0.09 3.30 -4.08
CA LEU A 74 -0.83 3.60 -5.31
C LEU A 74 0.07 4.36 -6.30
N ASP A 75 1.01 3.65 -6.91
CA ASP A 75 2.03 4.21 -7.79
C ASP A 75 1.73 3.97 -9.28
N GLY A 76 2.73 4.16 -10.13
CA GLY A 76 2.66 3.93 -11.58
C GLY A 76 2.19 2.52 -11.97
N THR A 77 2.17 1.54 -11.06
CA THR A 77 1.68 0.19 -11.33
C THR A 77 0.17 0.02 -11.07
N ALA A 78 -0.54 1.08 -10.70
CA ALA A 78 -1.98 1.05 -10.39
C ALA A 78 -2.86 0.49 -11.53
N THR A 79 -4.00 -0.10 -11.14
CA THR A 79 -4.97 -0.73 -12.05
C THR A 79 -6.23 0.11 -12.20
N ALA A 80 -6.77 0.18 -13.43
CA ALA A 80 -8.05 0.82 -13.72
C ALA A 80 -9.23 -0.12 -13.43
N LEU A 81 -10.07 0.19 -12.44
CA LEU A 81 -11.30 -0.56 -12.15
C LEU A 81 -12.52 0.35 -12.09
N CYS A 82 -13.70 -0.18 -12.41
CA CYS A 82 -14.96 0.49 -12.06
C CYS A 82 -15.24 0.36 -10.56
N GLY A 83 -16.14 1.18 -10.02
CA GLY A 83 -16.44 1.21 -8.58
C GLY A 83 -16.91 -0.13 -8.01
N SER A 84 -17.68 -0.91 -8.77
CA SER A 84 -18.14 -2.24 -8.33
C SER A 84 -16.99 -3.24 -8.22
N CYS A 85 -16.17 -3.39 -9.26
CA CYS A 85 -15.02 -4.30 -9.23
C CYS A 85 -13.96 -3.88 -8.21
N ASN A 86 -13.73 -2.57 -8.03
CA ASN A 86 -12.80 -2.07 -7.00
C ASN A 86 -13.31 -2.43 -5.58
N SER A 87 -14.61 -2.23 -5.33
CA SER A 87 -15.25 -2.58 -4.05
C SER A 87 -15.33 -4.08 -3.81
N GLU A 88 -15.33 -4.88 -4.87
CA GLU A 88 -15.26 -6.33 -4.81
C GLU A 88 -13.84 -6.80 -4.48
N LYS A 89 -12.81 -6.25 -5.18
CA LYS A 89 -11.40 -6.60 -4.96
C LYS A 89 -10.95 -6.30 -3.53
N ARG A 90 -11.25 -5.10 -3.02
CA ARG A 90 -10.84 -4.64 -1.66
C ARG A 90 -9.33 -4.80 -1.44
N ASP A 91 -8.94 -5.41 -0.33
CA ASP A 91 -7.57 -5.69 0.09
C ASP A 91 -7.06 -7.07 -0.35
N ARG A 92 -7.83 -7.80 -1.17
CA ARG A 92 -7.40 -9.10 -1.71
C ARG A 92 -6.17 -8.95 -2.61
N ALA A 93 -5.28 -9.95 -2.56
CA ALA A 93 -4.18 -10.03 -3.50
C ALA A 93 -4.72 -10.23 -4.93
N PRO A 94 -3.98 -9.80 -5.97
CA PRO A 94 -4.32 -10.07 -7.37
C PRO A 94 -4.65 -11.53 -7.62
N SER A 95 -3.82 -12.45 -7.11
CA SER A 95 -3.97 -13.90 -7.23
C SER A 95 -5.30 -14.44 -6.69
N ASP A 96 -5.87 -13.77 -5.70
CA ASP A 96 -7.11 -14.18 -5.03
C ASP A 96 -8.36 -13.59 -5.71
N PHE A 97 -8.18 -12.67 -6.66
CA PHE A 97 -9.26 -11.96 -7.34
C PHE A 97 -9.32 -12.25 -8.83
N TYR A 98 -8.17 -12.39 -9.49
CA TYR A 98 -8.08 -12.63 -10.92
C TYR A 98 -7.71 -14.08 -11.24
N PRO A 99 -8.31 -14.68 -12.27
CA PRO A 99 -7.83 -15.96 -12.80
C PRO A 99 -6.43 -15.79 -13.44
N PRO A 100 -5.65 -16.87 -13.58
CA PRO A 100 -4.28 -16.81 -14.11
C PRO A 100 -4.11 -16.06 -15.44
N ALA A 101 -5.05 -16.24 -16.37
CA ALA A 101 -5.03 -15.54 -17.66
C ALA A 101 -5.13 -14.01 -17.51
N LYS A 102 -5.96 -13.52 -16.57
CA LYS A 102 -6.03 -12.08 -16.26
C LYS A 102 -4.80 -11.61 -15.51
N LEU A 103 -4.20 -12.42 -14.63
CA LEU A 103 -2.94 -12.04 -13.97
C LEU A 103 -1.81 -11.82 -14.97
N ALA A 104 -1.68 -12.69 -15.97
CA ALA A 104 -0.68 -12.52 -17.03
C ALA A 104 -0.91 -11.24 -17.85
N ALA A 105 -2.17 -10.93 -18.19
CA ALA A 105 -2.51 -9.68 -18.85
C ALA A 105 -2.21 -8.46 -17.96
N LEU A 106 -2.56 -8.53 -16.67
CA LEU A 106 -2.31 -7.47 -15.70
C LEU A 106 -0.81 -7.20 -15.54
N ALA A 107 -0.01 -8.25 -15.39
CA ALA A 107 1.45 -8.17 -15.31
C ALA A 107 2.04 -7.35 -16.46
N LYS A 108 1.61 -7.66 -17.69
CA LYS A 108 2.07 -6.97 -18.90
C LYS A 108 1.66 -5.51 -18.93
N ILE A 109 0.40 -5.19 -18.61
CA ILE A 109 -0.11 -3.81 -18.67
C ILE A 109 0.48 -2.95 -17.54
N ALA A 110 0.53 -3.47 -16.31
CA ALA A 110 1.00 -2.74 -15.14
C ALA A 110 2.52 -2.69 -15.01
N GLY A 111 3.26 -3.46 -15.82
CA GLY A 111 4.72 -3.55 -15.75
C GLY A 111 5.22 -4.26 -14.48
N ILE A 112 4.45 -5.22 -13.96
CA ILE A 112 4.80 -6.00 -12.77
C ILE A 112 5.20 -7.42 -13.19
N PRO A 113 6.28 -8.01 -12.66
CA PRO A 113 6.60 -9.42 -12.90
C PRO A 113 5.42 -10.34 -12.56
N PRO A 114 5.07 -11.34 -13.40
CA PRO A 114 3.96 -12.26 -13.10
C PRO A 114 4.10 -12.98 -11.76
N ALA A 115 5.33 -13.29 -11.34
CA ALA A 115 5.62 -13.93 -10.06
C ALA A 115 5.16 -13.08 -8.86
N ASP A 116 5.34 -11.76 -8.93
CA ASP A 116 4.96 -10.79 -7.88
C ASP A 116 3.44 -10.61 -7.78
N LEU A 117 2.69 -10.89 -8.87
CA LEU A 117 1.23 -10.88 -8.84
C LEU A 117 0.64 -12.23 -8.38
N ALA A 118 1.36 -13.32 -8.62
CA ALA A 118 0.95 -14.67 -8.22
C ALA A 118 1.26 -14.97 -6.75
N LYS A 119 2.32 -14.37 -6.20
CA LYS A 119 2.73 -14.56 -4.80
C LYS A 119 2.53 -13.29 -3.99
N THR A 120 1.83 -13.41 -2.88
CA THR A 120 1.55 -12.26 -2.02
C THR A 120 2.69 -12.01 -1.03
N HIS A 121 3.58 -11.07 -1.36
CA HIS A 121 4.73 -10.67 -0.54
C HIS A 121 4.71 -9.17 -0.20
N PRO A 122 5.39 -8.74 0.88
CA PRO A 122 5.49 -7.32 1.21
C PRO A 122 6.39 -6.55 0.23
N ASN A 123 6.24 -5.24 0.23
CA ASN A 123 7.17 -4.33 -0.41
C ASN A 123 8.47 -4.27 0.41
N GLU A 124 9.47 -5.06 -0.01
CA GLU A 124 10.76 -5.15 0.67
C GLU A 124 11.53 -3.83 0.65
N GLU A 125 11.37 -3.01 -0.39
CA GLU A 125 11.98 -1.68 -0.44
C GLU A 125 11.44 -0.76 0.67
N ALA A 126 10.11 -0.72 0.82
CA ALA A 126 9.46 0.07 1.87
C ALA A 126 9.89 -0.39 3.27
N LEU A 127 9.98 -1.70 3.50
CA LEU A 127 10.49 -2.26 4.76
C LEU A 127 11.95 -1.85 4.99
N GLY A 128 12.81 -1.97 3.99
CA GLY A 128 14.21 -1.55 4.08
C GLY A 128 14.36 -0.06 4.42
N LEU A 129 13.54 0.81 3.81
CA LEU A 129 13.51 2.24 4.11
C LEU A 129 13.06 2.51 5.56
N LEU A 130 12.01 1.83 6.01
CA LEU A 130 11.52 1.93 7.39
C LEU A 130 12.60 1.52 8.40
N LEU A 131 13.26 0.37 8.17
CA LEU A 131 14.25 -0.17 9.09
C LEU A 131 15.51 0.70 9.19
N ARG A 132 15.87 1.40 8.11
CA ARG A 132 16.95 2.42 8.14
C ARG A 132 16.58 3.69 8.91
N ARG A 133 15.29 3.91 9.16
CA ARG A 133 14.74 5.13 9.77
C ARG A 133 13.96 4.85 11.06
N LEU A 134 14.32 3.81 11.81
CA LEU A 134 13.59 3.45 13.04
C LEU A 134 13.60 4.57 14.09
N ASP A 135 14.69 5.32 14.21
CA ASP A 135 14.75 6.44 15.15
C ASP A 135 13.74 7.53 14.82
N TRP A 136 13.64 7.91 13.54
CA TRP A 136 12.60 8.80 13.05
C TRP A 136 11.20 8.20 13.24
N PHE A 137 11.02 6.92 12.93
CA PHE A 137 9.72 6.26 13.03
C PHE A 137 9.17 6.29 14.48
N PHE A 138 9.99 5.94 15.46
CA PHE A 138 9.59 5.95 16.87
C PHE A 138 9.67 7.33 17.53
N GLY A 139 10.61 8.18 17.09
CA GLY A 139 10.90 9.48 17.68
C GLY A 139 10.04 10.61 17.14
N GLU A 140 9.49 10.47 15.94
CA GLU A 140 8.73 11.53 15.27
C GLU A 140 7.42 11.01 14.70
N PHE A 141 7.46 10.00 13.83
CA PHE A 141 6.26 9.54 13.11
C PHE A 141 5.17 9.04 14.06
N LEU A 142 5.53 8.15 15.01
CA LEU A 142 4.59 7.61 15.99
C LEU A 142 4.18 8.60 17.09
N LEU A 143 4.84 9.76 17.18
CA LEU A 143 4.48 10.82 18.14
C LEU A 143 3.48 11.83 17.56
N ARG A 144 3.13 11.72 16.28
CA ARG A 144 2.11 12.58 15.64
C ARG A 144 0.76 12.44 16.33
N ASP A 145 -0.02 13.52 16.35
CA ASP A 145 -1.35 13.57 16.95
C ASP A 145 -2.29 12.46 16.43
N GLU A 146 -2.22 12.09 15.16
CA GLU A 146 -3.06 10.99 14.65
C GLU A 146 -2.63 9.61 15.15
N MET A 147 -1.36 9.45 15.51
CA MET A 147 -0.78 8.19 15.99
C MET A 147 -0.92 8.02 17.50
N THR A 148 -1.01 9.11 18.26
CA THR A 148 -1.17 9.07 19.72
C THR A 148 -2.63 8.99 20.16
N LYS A 149 -3.59 9.28 19.26
CA LYS A 149 -5.03 9.18 19.55
C LYS A 149 -5.44 7.75 19.94
N GLU A 150 -6.19 7.67 21.03
CA GLU A 150 -6.81 6.45 21.52
C GLU A 150 -8.28 6.38 21.11
N ARG A 151 -8.72 5.21 20.62
CA ARG A 151 -10.12 4.90 20.32
C ARG A 151 -10.42 3.48 20.74
N ASP A 152 -11.50 3.27 21.49
CA ASP A 152 -11.91 1.96 22.00
C ASP A 152 -10.79 1.21 22.75
N GLY A 153 -10.00 1.93 23.56
CA GLY A 153 -8.88 1.35 24.33
C GLY A 153 -7.63 1.05 23.50
N LYS A 154 -7.54 1.53 22.25
CA LYS A 154 -6.44 1.23 21.32
C LYS A 154 -5.80 2.51 20.80
N VAL A 155 -4.49 2.61 20.97
CA VAL A 155 -3.67 3.71 20.42
C VAL A 155 -3.36 3.43 18.94
N ALA A 156 -3.60 4.40 18.06
CA ALA A 156 -3.43 4.24 16.61
C ALA A 156 -2.01 3.78 16.23
N GLY A 157 -0.97 4.37 16.82
CA GLY A 157 0.43 4.02 16.59
C GLY A 157 0.76 2.58 16.97
N GLU A 158 0.17 2.06 18.05
CA GLU A 158 0.34 0.64 18.43
C GLU A 158 -0.33 -0.31 17.44
N LEU A 159 -1.46 0.09 16.85
CA LEU A 159 -2.10 -0.67 15.78
C LEU A 159 -1.25 -0.67 14.50
N VAL A 160 -0.59 0.44 14.19
CA VAL A 160 0.37 0.54 13.08
C VAL A 160 1.57 -0.38 13.31
N ILE A 161 2.17 -0.37 14.50
CA ILE A 161 3.27 -1.29 14.86
C ILE A 161 2.84 -2.74 14.70
N LYS A 162 1.68 -3.12 15.26
CA LYS A 162 1.14 -4.49 15.15
C LYS A 162 0.87 -4.88 13.70
N ALA A 163 0.41 -3.95 12.87
CA ALA A 163 0.21 -4.20 11.45
C ALA A 163 1.54 -4.39 10.73
N LEU A 164 2.53 -3.51 10.95
CA LEU A 164 3.87 -3.61 10.36
C LEU A 164 4.59 -4.89 10.80
N GLN A 165 4.43 -5.33 12.05
CA GLN A 165 4.99 -6.59 12.52
C GLN A 165 4.45 -7.79 11.72
N LYS A 166 3.16 -7.77 11.34
CA LYS A 166 2.58 -8.81 10.47
C LYS A 166 3.11 -8.74 9.05
N VAL A 167 3.45 -7.55 8.55
CA VAL A 167 4.09 -7.37 7.24
C VAL A 167 5.52 -7.90 7.27
N LEU A 168 6.30 -7.55 8.29
CA LEU A 168 7.66 -8.05 8.53
C LEU A 168 7.70 -9.58 8.62
N ALA A 169 6.75 -10.21 9.32
CA ALA A 169 6.68 -11.66 9.42
C ALA A 169 6.45 -12.38 8.07
N ARG A 170 6.03 -11.65 7.03
CA ARG A 170 5.85 -12.15 5.66
C ARG A 170 7.01 -11.78 4.73
N SER A 171 7.99 -11.01 5.22
CA SER A 171 9.16 -10.60 4.45
C SER A 171 10.17 -11.72 4.37
N GLU A 172 10.74 -11.93 3.19
CA GLU A 172 11.82 -12.91 3.01
C GLU A 172 13.15 -12.37 3.57
N GLN A 173 13.31 -11.04 3.61
CA GLN A 173 14.54 -10.36 3.99
C GLN A 173 14.57 -9.94 5.46
N HIS A 174 13.41 -9.74 6.08
CA HIS A 174 13.27 -9.04 7.35
C HIS A 174 12.39 -9.75 8.39
N GLN A 175 12.02 -11.03 8.17
CA GLN A 175 11.21 -11.82 9.11
C GLN A 175 11.76 -11.90 10.54
N GLY A 176 13.08 -11.75 10.73
CA GLY A 176 13.72 -11.76 12.04
C GLY A 176 13.54 -10.47 12.85
N VAL A 177 13.00 -9.40 12.26
CA VAL A 177 12.83 -8.12 12.96
C VAL A 177 11.60 -8.14 13.86
N ASN A 178 11.80 -7.77 15.13
CA ASN A 178 10.74 -7.61 16.11
C ASN A 178 10.54 -6.12 16.45
N LEU A 179 9.66 -5.47 15.69
CA LEU A 179 9.30 -4.07 15.84
C LEU A 179 8.54 -3.80 17.14
N GLN A 180 7.77 -4.78 17.63
CA GLN A 180 7.05 -4.67 18.90
C GLN A 180 8.03 -4.64 20.08
N ALA A 181 9.00 -5.55 20.12
CA ALA A 181 10.04 -5.55 21.15
C ALA A 181 10.86 -4.25 21.14
N GLU A 182 11.14 -3.72 19.93
CA GLU A 182 11.84 -2.45 19.79
C GLU A 182 11.02 -1.27 20.36
N TYR A 183 9.72 -1.24 20.09
CA TYR A 183 8.83 -0.25 20.68
C TYR A 183 8.79 -0.33 22.21
N ASP A 184 8.66 -1.53 22.76
CA ASP A 184 8.58 -1.76 24.20
C ASP A 184 9.89 -1.33 24.90
N ARG A 185 11.04 -1.66 24.29
CA ARG A 185 12.37 -1.21 24.75
C ARG A 185 12.47 0.31 24.82
N ARG A 186 12.06 1.02 23.75
CA ARG A 186 12.12 2.49 23.70
C ARG A 186 11.16 3.15 24.70
N ARG A 187 10.00 2.56 24.95
CA ARG A 187 9.07 3.04 25.98
C ARG A 187 9.63 2.87 27.38
N ALA A 188 10.30 1.75 27.65
CA ALA A 188 10.92 1.50 28.94
C ALA A 188 12.06 2.50 29.24
N GLN A 189 12.81 2.92 28.22
CA GLN A 189 13.90 3.90 28.36
C GLN A 189 13.43 5.35 28.56
N LYS A 190 12.17 5.67 28.23
CA LYS A 190 11.57 6.99 28.41
C LYS A 190 10.82 7.15 29.74
N ARG A 191 10.73 6.08 30.54
CA ARG A 191 10.10 6.07 31.87
C ARG A 191 11.18 6.14 32.94
#